data_AF-A0A2T0YQS6-F1
#
_entry.id   AF-A0A2T0YQS6-F1
#
_cell.length_a   1.000
_cell.length_b   1.000
_cell.length_c   1.000
_cell.angle_alpha   90.00
_cell.angle_beta   90.00
_cell.angle_gamma   90.00
#
_symmetry.space_group_name_H-M   'P 1'
#
loop_
_entity.id
_entity.type
_entity.pdbx_description
1 polymer ?
#
loop_
_entity_poly.entity_id
_entity_poly.type
_entity_poly.pdbx_seq_one_letter_code
_entity_poly.pdbx_strand_id
1 'polypeptide(L)'
;PIPASSGNTVRHRINRGGDRRLNRALHMAVVTRMRMDPRTRAYVERRTAEGRTLREIRRCLKRYLARDIYRRLNTAAQNELTGA
;
A
#
# COMPACT_ATOMS: atom_id res chain seq x y z
N PRO A 1 1.83 -8.37 -7.70
CA PRO A 1 3.14 -7.84 -8.18
C PRO A 1 3.85 -8.96 -8.91
N ILE A 2 4.29 -8.72 -10.14
CA ILE A 2 4.92 -9.79 -10.93
C ILE A 2 6.43 -9.75 -10.63
N PRO A 3 7.05 -10.87 -10.25
CA PRO A 3 8.50 -10.94 -10.10
C PRO A 3 9.14 -10.62 -11.46
N ALA A 4 10.11 -9.70 -11.45
CA ALA A 4 10.85 -9.26 -12.63
C ALA A 4 12.32 -9.06 -12.24
N SER A 5 12.86 -10.06 -11.55
CA SER A 5 14.24 -10.09 -11.08
C SER A 5 15.09 -10.82 -12.12
N SER A 6 16.26 -10.27 -12.43
CA SER A 6 17.33 -10.96 -13.17
C SER A 6 18.63 -10.83 -12.37
N GLY A 7 19.32 -11.94 -12.09
CA GLY A 7 20.52 -11.97 -11.26
C GLY A 7 20.25 -11.57 -9.79
N ASN A 8 21.22 -10.91 -9.14
CA ASN A 8 21.18 -10.54 -7.71
C ASN A 8 20.19 -9.40 -7.34
N THR A 9 19.40 -8.90 -8.29
CA THR A 9 18.50 -7.75 -8.02
C THR A 9 17.05 -8.19 -7.95
N VAL A 10 16.45 -8.13 -6.75
CA VAL A 10 15.02 -8.42 -6.57
C VAL A 10 14.17 -7.22 -7.01
N ARG A 11 13.56 -7.30 -8.20
CA ARG A 11 12.66 -6.26 -8.72
C ARG A 11 11.26 -6.81 -9.00
N HIS A 12 10.27 -5.95 -8.82
CA HIS A 12 8.86 -6.28 -9.06
C HIS A 12 8.25 -5.30 -10.05
N ARG A 13 7.81 -5.80 -11.22
CA ARG A 13 7.10 -4.97 -12.21
C ARG A 13 5.75 -4.52 -11.66
N ILE A 14 5.26 -3.39 -12.16
CA ILE A 14 3.89 -2.92 -11.91
C ILE A 14 2.93 -3.83 -12.69
N ASN A 15 1.94 -4.42 -12.01
CA ASN A 15 0.81 -5.03 -12.70
C ASN A 15 -0.13 -3.90 -13.15
N ARG A 16 -0.46 -3.84 -14.45
CA ARG A 16 -1.35 -2.83 -15.04
C ARG A 16 -2.83 -3.25 -15.06
N GLY A 17 -3.14 -4.51 -14.74
CA GLY A 17 -4.50 -5.04 -14.65
C GLY A 17 -5.19 -4.72 -13.31
N GLY A 18 -6.49 -5.03 -13.23
CA GLY A 18 -7.35 -4.81 -12.06
C GLY A 18 -8.14 -3.49 -12.11
N ASP A 19 -8.77 -3.14 -10.98
CA ASP A 19 -9.60 -1.94 -10.87
C ASP A 19 -8.74 -0.66 -10.86
N ARG A 20 -8.85 0.14 -11.93
CA ARG A 20 -8.11 1.40 -12.07
C ARG A 20 -8.60 2.50 -11.11
N ARG A 21 -9.90 2.53 -10.80
CA ARG A 21 -10.49 3.52 -9.88
C ARG A 21 -9.99 3.27 -8.46
N LEU A 22 -10.05 2.01 -8.00
CA LEU A 22 -9.52 1.62 -6.70
C LEU A 22 -8.02 1.92 -6.59
N ASN A 23 -7.24 1.55 -7.62
CA ASN A 23 -5.79 1.82 -7.64
C ASN A 23 -5.46 3.32 -7.57
N ARG A 24 -6.28 4.17 -8.21
CA ARG A 24 -6.17 5.63 -8.12
C ARG A 24 -6.53 6.13 -6.73
N ALA A 25 -7.62 5.66 -6.13
CA ALA A 25 -8.04 6.05 -4.78
C ALA A 25 -6.96 5.72 -3.74
N LEU A 26 -6.42 4.48 -3.76
CA LEU A 26 -5.30 4.08 -2.91
C LEU A 26 -4.04 4.92 -3.15
N HIS A 27 -3.81 5.34 -4.39
CA HIS A 27 -2.69 6.24 -4.69
C HIS A 27 -2.84 7.60 -4.05
N MET A 28 -4.00 8.23 -4.22
CA MET A 28 -4.28 9.54 -3.66
C MET A 28 -4.21 9.49 -2.14
N ALA A 29 -4.85 8.51 -1.50
CA ALA A 29 -4.81 8.34 -0.05
C ALA A 29 -3.38 8.23 0.49
N VAL A 30 -2.51 7.45 -0.16
CA VAL A 30 -1.10 7.32 0.26
C VAL A 30 -0.32 8.62 0.05
N VAL A 31 -0.50 9.32 -1.07
CA VAL A 31 0.18 10.60 -1.32
C VAL A 31 -0.23 11.63 -0.27
N THR A 32 -1.53 11.72 0.04
CA THR A 32 -2.06 12.59 1.07
C THR A 32 -1.51 12.24 2.45
N ARG A 33 -1.47 10.95 2.83
CA ARG A 33 -0.89 10.50 4.10
C ARG A 33 0.61 10.82 4.21
N MET A 34 1.38 10.61 3.14
CA MET A 34 2.80 10.97 3.13
C MET A 34 3.03 12.47 3.36
N ARG A 35 2.07 13.33 3.02
CA ARG A 35 2.16 14.79 3.25
C ARG A 35 1.66 15.20 4.63
N MET A 36 0.55 14.64 5.10
CA MET A 36 -0.19 15.17 6.25
C MET A 36 -0.17 14.28 7.50
N ASP A 37 0.04 12.97 7.36
CA ASP A 37 0.00 12.04 8.50
C ASP A 37 1.40 11.87 9.12
N PRO A 38 1.62 12.31 10.38
CA PRO A 38 2.92 12.21 11.05
C PRO A 38 3.45 10.77 11.11
N ARG A 39 2.56 9.79 11.33
CA ARG A 39 2.96 8.37 11.41
C ARG A 39 3.49 7.86 10.08
N THR A 40 2.82 8.21 8.98
CA THR A 40 3.28 7.85 7.64
C THR A 40 4.58 8.57 7.29
N ARG A 41 4.76 9.83 7.69
CA ARG A 41 6.03 10.56 7.50
C ARG A 41 7.20 9.88 8.21
N ALA A 42 7.04 9.55 9.49
CA ALA A 42 8.06 8.83 10.25
C ALA A 42 8.41 7.47 9.62
N TYR A 43 7.40 6.76 9.09
CA TYR A 43 7.65 5.53 8.33
C TYR A 43 8.46 5.79 7.05
N VAL A 44 8.13 6.83 6.29
CA VAL A 44 8.85 7.19 5.06
C VAL A 44 10.30 7.54 5.37
N GLU A 45 10.55 8.36 6.38
CA GLU A 45 11.89 8.75 6.83
C GLU A 45 12.71 7.50 7.21
N ARG A 46 12.16 6.63 8.06
CA ARG A 46 12.82 5.38 8.46
C ARG A 46 13.15 4.51 7.25
N ARG A 47 12.21 4.30 6.32
CA ARG A 47 12.47 3.45 5.14
C ARG A 47 13.44 4.09 4.14
N THR A 48 13.50 5.41 4.10
CA THR A 48 14.46 6.15 3.28
C THR A 48 15.86 6.00 3.84
N ALA A 49 16.02 6.07 5.17
CA ALA A 49 17.29 5.79 5.85
C ALA A 49 17.78 4.35 5.64
N GLU A 50 16.87 3.38 5.50
CA GLU A 50 17.18 2.00 5.11
C GLU A 50 17.55 1.83 3.61
N GLY A 51 17.71 2.92 2.85
CA GLY A 51 18.12 2.90 1.45
C GLY A 51 17.02 2.56 0.45
N ARG A 52 15.73 2.56 0.84
CA ARG A 52 14.64 2.30 -0.10
C ARG A 52 14.26 3.53 -0.91
N THR A 53 13.94 3.31 -2.17
CA THR A 53 13.43 4.38 -3.04
C THR A 53 12.00 4.78 -2.64
N LEU A 54 11.64 6.05 -2.86
CA LEU A 54 10.27 6.54 -2.62
C LEU A 54 9.20 5.71 -3.35
N ARG A 55 9.53 5.15 -4.52
CA ARG A 55 8.63 4.29 -5.29
C ARG A 55 8.35 2.96 -4.59
N GLU A 56 9.36 2.36 -3.96
CA GLU A 56 9.22 1.14 -3.16
C GLU A 56 8.46 1.42 -1.86
N ILE A 57 8.78 2.51 -1.18
CA ILE A 57 8.10 2.94 0.05
C ILE A 57 6.61 3.15 -0.22
N ARG A 58 6.26 3.91 -1.27
CA ARG A 58 4.87 4.13 -1.68
C ARG A 58 4.16 2.82 -2.02
N ARG A 59 4.85 1.86 -2.63
CA ARG A 59 4.28 0.53 -2.93
C ARG A 59 4.00 -0.26 -1.64
N CYS A 60 4.88 -0.21 -0.65
CA CYS A 60 4.65 -0.80 0.67
C CYS A 60 3.43 -0.16 1.35
N LEU A 61 3.36 1.17 1.39
CA LEU A 61 2.25 1.92 1.98
C LEU A 61 0.90 1.59 1.31
N LYS A 62 0.85 1.56 -0.03
CA LYS A 62 -0.35 1.14 -0.77
C LYS A 62 -0.82 -0.26 -0.36
N ARG A 63 0.13 -1.20 -0.19
CA ARG A 63 -0.19 -2.57 0.20
C ARG A 63 -0.71 -2.65 1.64
N TYR A 64 -0.13 -1.91 2.57
CA TYR A 64 -0.63 -1.86 3.94
C TYR A 64 -2.03 -1.25 3.99
N LEU A 65 -2.25 -0.13 3.29
CA LEU A 65 -3.56 0.51 3.22
C LEU A 65 -4.62 -0.42 2.62
N ALA A 66 -4.32 -1.09 1.50
CA ALA A 66 -5.24 -2.04 0.89
C ALA A 66 -5.60 -3.19 1.84
N ARG A 67 -4.63 -3.76 2.56
CA ARG A 67 -4.89 -4.82 3.55
C ARG A 67 -5.70 -4.33 4.74
N ASP A 68 -5.42 -3.13 5.23
CA ASP A 68 -6.17 -2.53 6.35
C ASP A 68 -7.64 -2.30 5.96
N ILE A 69 -7.88 -1.71 4.79
CA ILE A 69 -9.24 -1.50 4.26
C ILE A 69 -9.95 -2.84 4.08
N TYR A 70 -9.31 -3.83 3.45
CA TYR A 70 -9.91 -5.15 3.28
C TYR A 70 -10.32 -5.78 4.61
N ARG A 71 -9.44 -5.73 5.63
CA ARG A 71 -9.75 -6.25 6.97
C ARG A 71 -10.93 -5.52 7.59
N ARG A 72 -10.97 -4.19 7.54
CA ARG A 72 -12.08 -3.39 8.08
C ARG A 72 -13.41 -3.72 7.40
N LEU A 73 -13.41 -3.80 6.07
CA LEU A 73 -14.61 -4.15 5.29
C LEU A 73 -15.07 -5.57 5.60
N ASN A 74 -14.14 -6.52 5.70
CA ASN A 74 -14.46 -7.89 6.03
C ASN A 74 -15.01 -8.01 7.45
N THR A 75 -14.40 -7.34 8.44
CA THR A 75 -14.92 -7.29 9.80
C THR A 75 -16.31 -6.67 9.86
N ALA A 76 -16.54 -5.55 9.15
CA ALA A 76 -17.86 -4.92 9.08
C ALA A 76 -18.90 -5.88 8.48
N ALA A 77 -18.60 -6.52 7.36
CA ALA A 77 -19.48 -7.50 6.74
C ALA A 77 -19.77 -8.71 7.65
N GLN A 78 -18.76 -9.19 8.40
CA GLN A 78 -18.98 -10.26 9.39
C GLN A 78 -19.89 -9.80 10.53
N ASN A 79 -19.72 -8.57 11.04
CA ASN A 79 -20.60 -8.05 12.10
C ASN A 79 -22.06 -7.99 11.63
N GLU A 80 -22.30 -7.54 10.39
CA GLU A 80 -23.63 -7.53 9.77
C GLU A 80 -24.24 -8.94 9.66
N LEU A 81 -23.43 -9.95 9.32
CA LEU A 81 -23.85 -11.35 9.23
C LEU A 81 -24.14 -11.99 10.60
N THR A 82 -23.44 -11.55 11.65
CA THR A 82 -23.54 -12.14 13.00
C THR A 82 -24.60 -11.45 13.86
N GLY A 83 -25.27 -10.41 13.34
CA GLY A 83 -26.41 -9.75 14.01
C GLY A 83 -26.05 -8.99 15.28
N ALA A 84 -24.82 -8.48 15.39
CA ALA A 84 -24.38 -7.63 16.49
C ALA A 84 -24.55 -6.14 16.17
#